data_AF-A0A8T3ZEK2-F1
#
_entry.id   AF-A0A8T3ZEK2-F1
#
_cell.length_a   1.000
_cell.length_b   1.000
_cell.length_c   1.000
_cell.angle_alpha   90.00
_cell.angle_beta   90.00
_cell.angle_gamma   90.00
#
_symmetry.space_group_name_H-M   'P 1'
#
loop_
_entity.id
_entity.type
_entity.pdbx_description
1 polymer ?
#
loop_
_entity_poly.entity_id
_entity_poly.type
_entity_poly.pdbx_seq_one_letter_code
_entity_poly.pdbx_strand_id
1 'polypeptide(L)'
;MSHPYRSEARALADAMQLSCGHIPSGSALAFSGGLDSSVLAFLLGEKARLYVCGSEESPDARAAVRAARILEMDVMRAPPHDIEGILRTIGAAIPGKLLAIEATILVPFATVCEEAMESRVVTGQGADELFGGYARYLRKSPSDAVEEMKSDFRRLLERGARHERLVAEEFGKEVVHPFIHEGVVAAANVTPEAHFHGGKRKALLMEAARTLGLPEPLIGTPKRAAQYGSGATKAIARAAKEREMGVPEYVGWALGRN
;
A
#
# COMPACT_ATOMS: atom_id res chain seq x y z
N MET A 1 8.55 -23.05 -18.23
CA MET A 1 7.93 -22.32 -19.35
C MET A 1 8.13 -20.83 -19.10
N SER A 2 8.62 -20.08 -20.07
CA SER A 2 8.81 -18.62 -19.98
C SER A 2 7.45 -17.93 -19.84
N HIS A 3 7.35 -16.92 -18.97
CA HIS A 3 6.15 -16.09 -18.88
C HIS A 3 5.88 -15.44 -20.26
N PRO A 4 4.64 -15.46 -20.77
CA PRO A 4 4.34 -14.98 -22.13
C PRO A 4 4.53 -13.47 -22.30
N TYR A 5 4.58 -12.70 -21.21
CA TYR A 5 4.65 -11.23 -21.20
C TYR A 5 6.01 -10.68 -20.73
N ARG A 6 7.12 -11.26 -21.21
CA ARG A 6 8.48 -10.86 -20.75
C ARG A 6 8.88 -9.45 -21.19
N SER A 7 8.50 -9.04 -22.40
CA SER A 7 8.75 -7.69 -22.92
C SER A 7 8.05 -6.63 -22.07
N GLU A 8 6.79 -6.87 -21.76
CA GLU A 8 5.93 -6.00 -20.96
C GLU A 8 6.43 -5.95 -19.51
N ALA A 9 6.81 -7.09 -18.95
CA ALA A 9 7.43 -7.15 -17.62
C ALA A 9 8.75 -6.38 -17.56
N ARG A 10 9.57 -6.42 -18.61
CA ARG A 10 10.81 -5.63 -18.71
C ARG A 10 10.52 -4.13 -18.79
N ALA A 11 9.58 -3.72 -19.65
CA ALA A 11 9.18 -2.33 -19.75
C ALA A 11 8.63 -1.79 -18.41
N LEU A 12 7.83 -2.59 -17.70
CA LEU A 12 7.35 -2.26 -16.37
C LEU A 12 8.49 -2.16 -15.34
N ALA A 13 9.45 -3.08 -15.38
CA ALA A 13 10.63 -3.04 -14.51
C ALA A 13 11.44 -1.75 -14.72
N ASP A 14 11.72 -1.39 -15.98
CA ASP A 14 12.45 -0.16 -16.32
C ASP A 14 11.67 1.10 -15.89
N ALA A 15 10.34 1.11 -16.05
CA ALA A 15 9.49 2.22 -15.61
C ALA A 15 9.47 2.37 -14.07
N MET A 16 9.44 1.26 -13.32
CA MET A 16 9.52 1.29 -11.85
C MET A 16 10.90 1.76 -11.36
N GLN A 17 11.99 1.34 -12.03
CA GLN A 17 13.33 1.83 -11.74
C GLN A 17 13.42 3.34 -11.95
N LEU A 18 12.87 3.86 -13.05
CA LEU A 18 12.82 5.30 -13.31
C LEU A 18 12.02 6.04 -12.25
N SER A 19 10.80 5.57 -11.95
CA SER A 19 9.91 6.16 -10.94
C SER A 19 10.57 6.22 -9.55
N CYS A 20 11.20 5.13 -9.10
CA CYS A 20 11.94 5.10 -7.83
C CYS A 20 13.27 5.86 -7.88
N GLY A 21 13.88 5.98 -9.06
CA GLY A 21 15.13 6.70 -9.29
C GLY A 21 15.03 8.18 -8.92
N HIS A 22 13.87 8.80 -9.16
CA HIS A 22 13.57 10.20 -8.81
C HIS A 22 13.30 10.42 -7.32
N ILE A 23 13.12 9.36 -6.52
CA ILE A 23 12.89 9.51 -5.09
C ILE A 23 14.23 9.85 -4.40
N PRO A 24 14.28 10.93 -3.60
CA PRO A 24 15.49 11.32 -2.88
C PRO A 24 15.78 10.39 -1.70
N SER A 25 17.06 10.30 -1.35
CA SER A 25 17.52 9.63 -0.12
C SER A 25 16.93 10.28 1.12
N GLY A 26 16.86 9.53 2.23
CA GLY A 26 16.26 10.00 3.47
C GLY A 26 14.72 10.02 3.40
N SER A 27 14.14 9.10 2.64
CA SER A 27 12.69 8.88 2.62
C SER A 27 12.29 7.73 3.56
N ALA A 28 11.07 7.73 4.07
CA ALA A 28 10.47 6.56 4.71
C ALA A 28 9.70 5.74 3.67
N LEU A 29 9.67 4.42 3.81
CA LEU A 29 8.80 3.52 3.04
C LEU A 29 7.80 2.85 3.98
N ALA A 30 6.51 3.03 3.72
CA ALA A 30 5.45 2.24 4.34
C ALA A 30 5.54 0.79 3.83
N PHE A 31 6.08 -0.10 4.67
CA PHE A 31 6.58 -1.41 4.30
C PHE A 31 5.82 -2.55 4.99
N SER A 32 4.87 -3.15 4.28
CA SER A 32 4.08 -4.30 4.78
C SER A 32 4.77 -5.66 4.61
N GLY A 33 5.87 -5.73 3.84
CA GLY A 33 6.51 -6.99 3.44
C GLY A 33 5.73 -7.80 2.41
N GLY A 34 4.69 -7.23 1.80
CA GLY A 34 4.03 -7.79 0.62
C GLY A 34 4.84 -7.56 -0.67
N LEU A 35 4.37 -8.12 -1.79
CA LEU A 35 5.03 -7.96 -3.10
C LEU A 35 5.30 -6.48 -3.43
N ASP A 36 4.29 -5.64 -3.35
CA ASP A 36 4.36 -4.24 -3.80
C ASP A 36 5.41 -3.45 -3.02
N SER A 37 5.34 -3.50 -1.69
CA SER A 37 6.29 -2.80 -0.82
C SER A 37 7.68 -3.43 -0.86
N SER A 38 7.81 -4.72 -1.15
CA SER A 38 9.11 -5.38 -1.35
C SER A 38 9.78 -4.97 -2.66
N VAL A 39 9.02 -4.78 -3.75
CA VAL A 39 9.55 -4.22 -5.00
C VAL A 39 10.07 -2.81 -4.75
N LEU A 40 9.30 -1.96 -4.04
CA LEU A 40 9.75 -0.60 -3.73
C LEU A 40 10.97 -0.59 -2.80
N ALA A 41 10.99 -1.42 -1.77
CA ALA A 41 12.14 -1.53 -0.86
C ALA A 41 13.41 -1.93 -1.62
N PHE A 42 13.31 -2.93 -2.49
CA PHE A 42 14.42 -3.39 -3.32
C PHE A 42 14.94 -2.31 -4.28
N LEU A 43 14.05 -1.53 -4.91
CA LEU A 43 14.43 -0.47 -5.83
C LEU A 43 15.00 0.77 -5.13
N LEU A 44 14.52 1.08 -3.92
CA LEU A 44 14.97 2.23 -3.16
C LEU A 44 16.27 1.96 -2.41
N GLY A 45 16.46 0.73 -1.92
CA GLY A 45 17.63 0.35 -1.12
C GLY A 45 17.88 1.34 0.02
N GLU A 46 19.12 1.78 0.17
CA GLU A 46 19.54 2.73 1.21
C GLU A 46 18.88 4.12 1.13
N LYS A 47 18.19 4.46 0.03
CA LYS A 47 17.45 5.72 -0.05
C LYS A 47 16.29 5.79 0.93
N ALA A 48 15.76 4.63 1.35
CA ALA A 48 14.56 4.56 2.17
C ALA A 48 14.73 3.72 3.43
N ARG A 49 14.28 4.28 4.56
CA ARG A 49 14.11 3.53 5.82
C ARG A 49 12.74 2.85 5.83
N LEU A 50 12.69 1.58 6.21
CA LEU A 50 11.44 0.81 6.21
C LEU A 50 10.67 1.01 7.51
N TYR A 51 9.36 1.27 7.40
CA TYR A 51 8.44 1.36 8.54
C TYR A 51 7.24 0.45 8.32
N VAL A 52 6.92 -0.39 9.30
CA VAL A 52 5.74 -1.27 9.26
C VAL A 52 4.73 -0.88 10.31
N CYS A 53 3.49 -0.57 9.91
CA CYS A 53 2.42 -0.40 10.86
C CYS A 53 2.02 -1.76 11.48
N GLY A 54 2.04 -1.85 12.80
CA GLY A 54 1.54 -3.00 13.56
C GLY A 54 2.41 -3.42 14.74
N SER A 55 1.82 -4.19 15.66
CA SER A 55 2.54 -4.79 16.79
C SER A 55 3.29 -6.07 16.36
N GLU A 56 4.09 -6.65 17.25
CA GLU A 56 4.83 -7.90 17.00
C GLU A 56 3.93 -9.05 16.49
N GLU A 57 2.69 -9.10 16.98
CA GLU A 57 1.72 -10.11 16.61
C GLU A 57 0.94 -9.77 15.32
N SER A 58 1.15 -8.59 14.74
CA SER A 58 0.51 -8.22 13.48
C SER A 58 1.10 -9.03 12.31
N PRO A 59 0.24 -9.58 11.43
CA PRO A 59 0.71 -10.29 10.26
C PRO A 59 1.70 -9.52 9.38
N ASP A 60 1.44 -8.23 9.16
CA ASP A 60 2.31 -7.37 8.33
C ASP A 60 3.63 -7.10 9.03
N ALA A 61 3.65 -6.87 10.35
CA ALA A 61 4.91 -6.72 11.09
C ALA A 61 5.80 -7.98 10.97
N ARG A 62 5.21 -9.18 11.10
CA ARG A 62 5.96 -10.42 10.87
C ARG A 62 6.42 -10.59 9.43
N ALA A 63 5.59 -10.21 8.45
CA ALA A 63 5.95 -10.29 7.03
C ALA A 63 7.06 -9.31 6.68
N ALA A 64 6.96 -8.06 7.12
CA ALA A 64 7.96 -7.02 6.98
C ALA A 64 9.30 -7.42 7.59
N VAL A 65 9.33 -7.92 8.84
CA VAL A 65 10.60 -8.39 9.45
C VAL A 65 11.25 -9.51 8.65
N ARG A 66 10.47 -10.47 8.12
CA ARG A 66 11.03 -11.51 7.24
C ARG A 66 11.54 -10.95 5.91
N ALA A 67 10.77 -10.05 5.30
CA ALA A 67 11.12 -9.47 4.02
C ALA A 67 12.36 -8.57 4.11
N ALA A 68 12.44 -7.73 5.15
CA ALA A 68 13.57 -6.88 5.45
C ALA A 68 14.86 -7.70 5.66
N ARG A 69 14.78 -8.84 6.38
CA ARG A 69 15.91 -9.78 6.51
C ARG A 69 16.39 -10.35 5.16
N ILE A 70 15.47 -10.66 4.25
CA ILE A 70 15.82 -11.18 2.91
C ILE A 70 16.47 -10.09 2.05
N LEU A 71 16.06 -8.84 2.24
CA LEU A 71 16.60 -7.68 1.56
C LEU A 71 17.85 -7.09 2.24
N GLU A 72 18.27 -7.67 3.38
CA GLU A 72 19.36 -7.16 4.22
C GLU A 72 19.15 -5.69 4.66
N MET A 73 17.90 -5.34 4.98
CA MET A 73 17.49 -4.01 5.44
C MET A 73 16.91 -4.07 6.85
N ASP A 74 16.98 -2.94 7.56
CA ASP A 74 16.30 -2.76 8.83
C ASP A 74 14.87 -2.26 8.64
N VAL A 75 13.98 -2.68 9.55
CA VAL A 75 12.58 -2.22 9.58
C VAL A 75 12.18 -1.75 10.98
N MET A 76 11.66 -0.52 11.03
CA MET A 76 11.09 0.09 12.23
C MET A 76 9.62 -0.31 12.35
N ARG A 77 9.17 -0.66 13.55
CA ARG A 77 7.76 -0.94 13.82
C ARG A 77 7.05 0.34 14.26
N ALA A 78 5.87 0.60 13.70
CA ALA A 78 4.97 1.69 14.02
C ALA A 78 3.65 1.12 14.56
N PRO A 79 3.57 0.75 15.84
CA PRO A 79 2.35 0.19 16.41
C PRO A 79 1.24 1.25 16.57
N PRO A 80 -0.02 0.96 16.17
CA PRO A 80 -1.10 1.95 16.24
C PRO A 80 -1.67 2.04 17.67
N HIS A 81 -0.95 2.70 18.57
CA HIS A 81 -1.31 2.80 19.99
C HIS A 81 -2.39 3.85 20.29
N ASP A 82 -2.31 5.03 19.67
CA ASP A 82 -3.30 6.11 19.85
C ASP A 82 -4.31 6.15 18.69
N ILE A 83 -5.21 5.16 18.65
CA ILE A 83 -6.24 5.10 17.60
C ILE A 83 -7.15 6.33 17.61
N GLU A 84 -7.48 6.88 18.78
CA GLU A 84 -8.34 8.05 18.86
C GLU A 84 -7.66 9.28 18.26
N GLY A 85 -6.41 9.57 18.65
CA GLY A 85 -5.62 10.68 18.11
C GLY A 85 -5.38 10.55 16.61
N ILE A 86 -5.05 9.34 16.14
CA ILE A 86 -4.90 9.07 14.69
C ILE A 86 -6.21 9.35 13.95
N LEU A 87 -7.35 8.86 14.45
CA LEU A 87 -8.65 9.12 13.82
C LEU A 87 -9.03 10.60 13.88
N ARG A 88 -8.72 11.32 14.96
CA ARG A 88 -8.93 12.77 15.03
C ARG A 88 -8.13 13.51 13.97
N THR A 89 -6.86 13.13 13.78
CA THR A 89 -5.99 13.70 12.75
C THR A 89 -6.54 13.43 11.34
N ILE A 90 -6.97 12.19 11.06
CA ILE A 90 -7.64 11.85 9.80
C ILE A 90 -8.93 12.67 9.59
N GLY A 91 -9.70 12.88 10.66
CA GLY A 91 -10.92 13.68 10.63
C GLY A 91 -10.66 15.15 10.30
N ALA A 92 -9.61 15.73 10.88
CA ALA A 92 -9.17 17.10 10.60
C ALA A 92 -8.63 17.26 9.17
N ALA A 93 -7.81 16.31 8.71
CA ALA A 93 -7.19 16.32 7.38
C ALA A 93 -8.21 16.30 6.23
N ILE A 94 -9.28 15.52 6.37
CA ILE A 94 -10.18 15.19 5.25
C ILE A 94 -11.54 15.89 5.44
N PRO A 95 -11.77 17.03 4.78
CA PRO A 95 -13.05 17.72 4.85
C PRO A 95 -14.15 16.95 4.11
N GLY A 96 -15.40 17.09 4.57
CA GLY A 96 -16.57 16.46 3.95
C GLY A 96 -16.61 14.95 4.11
N LYS A 97 -17.62 14.24 3.59
CA LYS A 97 -17.95 12.83 3.91
C LYS A 97 -16.79 11.82 3.70
N LEU A 98 -16.48 11.09 4.77
CA LEU A 98 -15.51 9.99 4.87
C LEU A 98 -16.20 8.81 5.55
N LEU A 99 -16.21 7.65 4.89
CA LEU A 99 -16.82 6.45 5.46
C LEU A 99 -15.91 5.85 6.52
N ALA A 100 -16.48 5.21 7.54
CA ALA A 100 -15.71 4.56 8.62
C ALA A 100 -14.68 3.55 8.08
N ILE A 101 -15.01 2.83 6.99
CA ILE A 101 -14.09 1.92 6.33
C ILE A 101 -12.93 2.64 5.63
N GLU A 102 -13.18 3.81 5.02
CA GLU A 102 -12.12 4.62 4.39
C GLU A 102 -11.15 5.15 5.45
N ALA A 103 -11.66 5.65 6.58
CA ALA A 103 -10.82 6.07 7.71
C ALA A 103 -10.00 4.90 8.28
N THR A 104 -10.62 3.73 8.44
CA THR A 104 -9.94 2.52 8.93
C THR A 104 -8.80 2.08 8.01
N ILE A 105 -8.93 2.27 6.68
CA ILE A 105 -7.88 1.99 5.70
C ILE A 105 -6.71 2.98 5.80
N LEU A 106 -6.96 4.22 6.23
CA LEU A 106 -5.95 5.26 6.39
C LEU A 106 -5.15 5.15 7.70
N VAL A 107 -5.71 4.54 8.76
CA VAL A 107 -5.03 4.40 10.06
C VAL A 107 -3.61 3.82 9.93
N PRO A 108 -3.35 2.73 9.18
CA PRO A 108 -1.98 2.22 9.04
C PRO A 108 -1.01 3.20 8.41
N PHE A 109 -1.47 3.95 7.41
CA PHE A 109 -0.65 4.98 6.75
C PHE A 109 -0.38 6.15 7.70
N ALA A 110 -1.41 6.67 8.37
CA ALA A 110 -1.29 7.73 9.35
C ALA A 110 -0.32 7.36 10.50
N THR A 111 -0.37 6.11 10.96
CA THR A 111 0.55 5.59 11.99
C THR A 111 2.01 5.62 11.49
N VAL A 112 2.26 5.28 10.22
CA VAL A 112 3.60 5.40 9.65
C VAL A 112 4.02 6.86 9.51
N CYS A 113 3.12 7.77 9.13
CA CYS A 113 3.41 9.20 9.05
C CYS A 113 3.78 9.81 10.41
N GLU A 114 3.09 9.38 11.48
CA GLU A 114 3.35 9.80 12.86
C GLU A 114 4.72 9.32 13.35
N GLU A 115 5.06 8.06 13.09
CA GLU A 115 6.31 7.44 13.59
C GLU A 115 7.54 7.81 12.74
N ALA A 116 7.38 8.01 11.43
CA ALA A 116 8.51 8.27 10.54
C ALA A 116 9.19 9.60 10.87
N MET A 117 10.51 9.59 11.01
CA MET A 117 11.30 10.81 11.21
C MET A 117 11.50 11.58 9.90
N GLU A 118 11.52 10.88 8.77
CA GLU A 118 11.73 11.40 7.44
C GLU A 118 10.57 12.31 7.01
N SER A 119 10.85 13.37 6.24
CA SER A 119 9.81 14.30 5.76
C SER A 119 8.99 13.76 4.58
N ARG A 120 9.35 12.60 4.04
CA ARG A 120 8.71 11.99 2.88
C ARG A 120 8.38 10.53 3.16
N VAL A 121 7.16 10.12 2.85
CA VAL A 121 6.69 8.74 2.97
C VAL A 121 6.32 8.19 1.60
N VAL A 122 6.98 7.11 1.20
CA VAL A 122 6.69 6.36 -0.02
C VAL A 122 5.68 5.27 0.31
N THR A 123 4.69 5.07 -0.55
CA THR A 123 3.70 3.98 -0.38
C THR A 123 3.53 3.14 -1.65
N GLY A 124 3.08 1.90 -1.47
CA GLY A 124 2.71 0.99 -2.57
C GLY A 124 1.34 1.28 -3.19
N GLN A 125 0.76 2.46 -2.97
CA GLN A 125 -0.58 2.83 -3.43
C GLN A 125 -0.70 2.70 -4.95
N GLY A 126 -1.80 2.11 -5.42
CA GLY A 126 -2.09 1.93 -6.85
C GLY A 126 -1.64 0.61 -7.46
N ALA A 127 -0.76 -0.16 -6.80
CA ALA A 127 -0.32 -1.46 -7.32
C ALA A 127 -1.48 -2.46 -7.46
N ASP A 128 -2.48 -2.40 -6.57
CA ASP A 128 -3.59 -3.32 -6.59
C ASP A 128 -4.58 -3.05 -7.73
N GLU A 129 -4.85 -1.78 -8.01
CA GLU A 129 -5.70 -1.32 -9.10
C GLU A 129 -5.03 -1.53 -10.45
N LEU A 130 -3.73 -1.23 -10.56
CA LEU A 130 -2.98 -1.35 -11.82
C LEU A 130 -2.68 -2.79 -12.23
N PHE A 131 -2.40 -3.69 -11.27
CA PHE A 131 -1.91 -5.03 -11.58
C PHE A 131 -2.89 -6.14 -11.20
N GLY A 132 -4.17 -5.81 -10.96
CA GLY A 132 -5.19 -6.83 -10.71
C GLY A 132 -5.07 -7.47 -9.33
N GLY A 133 -4.71 -6.68 -8.33
CA GLY A 133 -4.43 -7.12 -6.97
C GLY A 133 -5.64 -7.52 -6.14
N TYR A 134 -6.87 -7.16 -6.49
CA TYR A 134 -8.04 -7.58 -5.70
C TYR A 134 -8.60 -8.95 -6.11
N ALA A 135 -8.97 -9.77 -5.12
CA ALA A 135 -9.50 -11.12 -5.35
C ALA A 135 -10.79 -11.15 -6.19
N ARG A 136 -11.58 -10.06 -6.16
CA ARG A 136 -12.82 -9.92 -6.93
C ARG A 136 -12.59 -9.89 -8.44
N TYR A 137 -11.42 -9.45 -8.90
CA TYR A 137 -11.10 -9.39 -10.33
C TYR A 137 -10.94 -10.77 -10.95
N LEU A 138 -10.41 -11.74 -10.20
CA LEU A 138 -10.28 -13.14 -10.68
C LEU A 138 -11.63 -13.83 -10.92
N ARG A 139 -12.73 -13.27 -10.41
CA ARG A 139 -14.08 -13.84 -10.55
C ARG A 139 -14.81 -13.30 -11.78
N LYS A 140 -14.11 -12.57 -12.65
CA LYS A 140 -14.67 -11.85 -13.81
C LYS A 140 -13.99 -12.30 -15.09
N SER A 141 -14.62 -12.01 -16.22
CA SER A 141 -13.94 -12.10 -17.50
C SER A 141 -12.74 -11.12 -17.51
N PRO A 142 -11.67 -11.38 -18.29
CA PRO A 142 -10.53 -10.47 -18.36
C PRO A 142 -10.91 -9.03 -18.75
N SER A 143 -11.86 -8.87 -19.68
CA SER A 143 -12.36 -7.54 -20.10
C SER A 143 -13.10 -6.81 -18.96
N ASP A 144 -14.00 -7.49 -18.25
CA ASP A 144 -14.75 -6.88 -17.15
C ASP A 144 -13.83 -6.55 -15.97
N ALA A 145 -12.84 -7.41 -15.70
CA ALA A 145 -11.83 -7.18 -14.69
C ALA A 145 -11.03 -5.91 -14.98
N VAL A 146 -10.59 -5.70 -16.23
CA VAL A 146 -9.83 -4.50 -16.62
C VAL A 146 -10.68 -3.24 -16.57
N GLU A 147 -11.95 -3.30 -16.96
CA GLU A 147 -12.82 -2.12 -16.85
C GLU A 147 -13.06 -1.73 -15.39
N GLU A 148 -13.23 -2.71 -14.50
CA GLU A 148 -13.32 -2.47 -13.07
C GLU A 148 -12.00 -1.93 -12.50
N MET A 149 -10.85 -2.50 -12.89
CA MET A 149 -9.53 -1.99 -12.52
C MET A 149 -9.34 -0.52 -12.90
N LYS A 150 -9.73 -0.12 -14.12
CA LYS A 150 -9.69 1.28 -14.57
C LYS A 150 -10.60 2.18 -13.73
N SER A 151 -11.80 1.70 -13.39
CA SER A 151 -12.74 2.42 -12.54
C SER A 151 -12.20 2.63 -11.12
N ASP A 152 -11.64 1.57 -10.54
CA ASP A 152 -11.03 1.60 -9.21
C ASP A 152 -9.78 2.49 -9.19
N PHE A 153 -8.95 2.44 -10.23
CA PHE A 153 -7.78 3.32 -10.36
C PHE A 153 -8.19 4.79 -10.44
N ARG A 154 -9.22 5.14 -11.22
CA ARG A 154 -9.76 6.52 -11.25
C ARG A 154 -10.22 6.97 -9.86
N ARG A 155 -11.00 6.13 -9.17
CA ARG A 155 -11.46 6.42 -7.80
C ARG A 155 -10.28 6.56 -6.82
N LEU A 156 -9.24 5.75 -6.98
CA LEU A 156 -8.03 5.84 -6.16
C LEU A 156 -7.34 7.21 -6.35
N LEU A 157 -7.16 7.67 -7.59
CA LEU A 157 -6.55 8.98 -7.86
C LEU A 157 -7.38 10.12 -7.27
N GLU A 158 -8.69 10.09 -7.44
CA GLU A 158 -9.60 11.15 -6.97
C GLU A 158 -9.75 11.18 -5.44
N ARG A 159 -9.73 10.01 -4.79
CA ARG A 159 -10.00 9.88 -3.34
C ARG A 159 -8.82 9.34 -2.55
N GLY A 160 -8.35 8.13 -2.84
CA GLY A 160 -7.34 7.44 -2.04
C GLY A 160 -6.03 8.20 -1.93
N ALA A 161 -5.38 8.47 -3.07
CA ALA A 161 -4.13 9.24 -3.13
C ALA A 161 -4.31 10.66 -2.58
N ARG A 162 -5.46 11.30 -2.87
CA ARG A 162 -5.80 12.60 -2.28
C ARG A 162 -5.89 12.56 -0.76
N HIS A 163 -6.53 11.53 -0.19
CA HIS A 163 -6.67 11.38 1.27
C HIS A 163 -5.33 11.08 1.94
N GLU A 164 -4.49 10.21 1.37
CA GLU A 164 -3.13 9.99 1.89
C GLU A 164 -2.31 11.28 1.86
N ARG A 165 -2.41 12.08 0.78
CA ARG A 165 -1.74 13.38 0.74
C ARG A 165 -2.20 14.33 1.85
N LEU A 166 -3.51 14.49 2.05
CA LEU A 166 -4.05 15.35 3.10
C LEU A 166 -3.64 14.88 4.50
N VAL A 167 -3.67 13.56 4.75
CA VAL A 167 -3.24 13.00 6.04
C VAL A 167 -1.74 13.20 6.25
N ALA A 168 -0.92 13.00 5.21
CA ALA A 168 0.52 13.25 5.30
C ALA A 168 0.84 14.71 5.66
N GLU A 169 0.11 15.65 5.06
CA GLU A 169 0.27 17.09 5.31
C GLU A 169 0.04 17.46 6.78
N GLU A 170 -0.93 16.84 7.48
CA GLU A 170 -1.15 17.05 8.93
C GLU A 170 0.04 16.59 9.79
N PHE A 171 0.81 15.61 9.33
CA PHE A 171 2.05 15.16 9.99
C PHE A 171 3.30 15.91 9.47
N GLY A 172 3.14 16.95 8.67
CA GLY A 172 4.26 17.68 8.04
C GLY A 172 5.06 16.83 7.05
N LYS A 173 4.41 15.85 6.40
CA LYS A 173 5.03 14.90 5.47
C LYS A 173 4.56 15.13 4.04
N GLU A 174 5.44 14.81 3.09
CA GLU A 174 5.09 14.61 1.69
C GLU A 174 4.86 13.11 1.43
N VAL A 175 3.84 12.76 0.65
CA VAL A 175 3.61 11.37 0.22
C VAL A 175 3.95 11.17 -1.26
N VAL A 176 4.58 10.04 -1.59
CA VAL A 176 4.93 9.68 -2.97
C VAL A 176 4.42 8.27 -3.29
N HIS A 177 3.85 8.10 -4.49
CA HIS A 177 3.26 6.84 -4.95
C HIS A 177 3.93 6.37 -6.25
N PRO A 178 5.02 5.59 -6.20
CA PRO A 178 5.80 5.24 -7.39
C PRO A 178 5.00 4.48 -8.45
N PHE A 179 4.01 3.69 -8.04
CA PHE A 179 3.14 2.97 -8.98
C PHE A 179 2.18 3.86 -9.74
N ILE A 180 1.85 5.05 -9.21
CA ILE A 180 0.96 6.03 -9.86
C ILE A 180 1.72 6.89 -10.89
N HIS A 181 3.05 6.84 -10.92
CA HIS A 181 3.86 7.55 -11.90
C HIS A 181 3.44 7.21 -13.34
N GLU A 182 3.33 8.23 -14.20
CA GLU A 182 2.80 8.10 -15.56
C GLU A 182 3.47 6.99 -16.38
N GLY A 183 4.78 6.85 -16.28
CA GLY A 183 5.53 5.79 -16.97
C GLY A 183 5.16 4.38 -16.49
N VAL A 184 4.87 4.21 -15.19
CA VAL A 184 4.45 2.93 -14.63
C VAL A 184 3.01 2.62 -15.05
N VAL A 185 2.13 3.63 -15.02
CA VAL A 185 0.74 3.50 -15.50
C VAL A 185 0.71 3.15 -16.99
N ALA A 186 1.54 3.80 -17.81
CA ALA A 186 1.65 3.51 -19.23
C ALA A 186 2.17 2.08 -19.48
N ALA A 187 3.21 1.65 -18.75
CA ALA A 187 3.74 0.29 -18.85
C ALA A 187 2.77 -0.79 -18.34
N ALA A 188 1.85 -0.43 -17.44
CA ALA A 188 0.78 -1.31 -16.98
C ALA A 188 -0.37 -1.45 -18.00
N ASN A 189 -0.47 -0.57 -19.00
CA ASN A 189 -1.55 -0.59 -19.98
C ASN A 189 -1.29 -1.62 -21.08
N VAL A 190 -1.48 -2.90 -20.75
CA VAL A 190 -1.24 -4.06 -21.61
C VAL A 190 -2.51 -4.91 -21.75
N THR A 191 -2.41 -6.08 -22.41
CA THR A 191 -3.57 -6.97 -22.53
C THR A 191 -4.01 -7.47 -21.14
N PRO A 192 -5.32 -7.55 -20.87
CA PRO A 192 -5.86 -7.96 -19.56
C PRO A 192 -5.23 -9.22 -18.96
N GLU A 193 -4.96 -10.21 -19.80
CA GLU A 193 -4.42 -11.52 -19.44
C GLU A 193 -3.02 -11.44 -18.81
N ALA A 194 -2.27 -10.37 -19.07
CA ALA A 194 -0.95 -10.15 -18.48
C ALA A 194 -1.03 -9.94 -16.95
N HIS A 195 -2.13 -9.36 -16.46
CA HIS A 195 -2.33 -9.16 -15.02
C HIS A 195 -2.80 -10.43 -14.30
N PHE A 196 -3.38 -11.38 -15.04
CA PHE A 196 -4.03 -12.58 -14.54
C PHE A 196 -3.52 -13.86 -15.25
N HIS A 197 -2.27 -14.25 -14.98
CA HIS A 197 -1.67 -15.44 -15.61
C HIS A 197 -1.63 -16.64 -14.65
N GLY A 198 -2.02 -17.83 -15.15
CA GLY A 198 -1.93 -19.08 -14.40
C GLY A 198 -2.77 -19.10 -13.10
N GLY A 199 -3.91 -18.40 -13.10
CA GLY A 199 -4.77 -18.26 -11.91
C GLY A 199 -4.22 -17.33 -10.82
N LYS A 200 -3.11 -16.62 -11.09
CA LYS A 200 -2.48 -15.68 -10.16
C LYS A 200 -2.85 -14.24 -10.50
N ARG A 201 -3.13 -13.44 -9.46
CA ARG A 201 -3.22 -11.97 -9.53
C ARG A 201 -1.84 -11.36 -9.64
N LYS A 202 -1.71 -10.12 -10.12
CA LYS A 202 -0.41 -9.40 -10.18
C LYS A 202 0.65 -10.16 -10.96
N ALA A 203 0.25 -10.95 -11.96
CA ALA A 203 1.20 -11.78 -12.70
C ALA A 203 2.28 -10.94 -13.40
N LEU A 204 1.87 -9.85 -14.08
CA LEU A 204 2.79 -8.90 -14.68
C LEU A 204 3.76 -8.29 -13.66
N LEU A 205 3.27 -7.83 -12.50
CA LEU A 205 4.12 -7.26 -11.45
C LEU A 205 5.09 -8.30 -10.88
N MET A 206 4.65 -9.55 -10.69
CA MET A 206 5.55 -10.63 -10.26
C MET A 206 6.65 -10.89 -11.27
N GLU A 207 6.34 -10.91 -12.57
CA GLU A 207 7.35 -11.12 -13.60
C GLU A 207 8.30 -9.91 -13.74
N ALA A 208 7.79 -8.69 -13.58
CA ALA A 208 8.63 -7.50 -13.49
C ALA A 208 9.54 -7.56 -12.27
N ALA A 209 9.04 -7.98 -11.11
CA ALA A 209 9.84 -8.19 -9.91
C ALA A 209 10.95 -9.24 -10.11
N ARG A 210 10.68 -10.35 -10.81
CA ARG A 210 11.73 -11.31 -11.21
C ARG A 210 12.76 -10.67 -12.14
N THR A 211 12.29 -9.87 -13.08
CA THR A 211 13.15 -9.17 -14.05
C THR A 211 14.08 -8.17 -13.37
N LEU A 212 13.64 -7.54 -12.28
CA LEU A 212 14.46 -6.69 -11.41
C LEU A 212 15.46 -7.46 -10.56
N GLY A 213 15.28 -8.77 -10.38
CA GLY A 213 16.10 -9.59 -9.48
C GLY A 213 15.60 -9.62 -8.04
N LEU A 214 14.33 -9.28 -7.78
CA LEU A 214 13.75 -9.43 -6.44
C LEU A 214 13.81 -10.91 -6.01
N PRO A 215 14.25 -11.22 -4.77
CA PRO A 215 14.28 -12.61 -4.29
C PRO A 215 12.92 -13.32 -4.38
N GLU A 216 12.89 -14.52 -4.96
CA GLU A 216 11.64 -15.28 -5.20
C GLU A 216 10.75 -15.48 -3.97
N PRO A 217 11.27 -15.65 -2.73
CA PRO A 217 10.43 -15.73 -1.53
C PRO A 217 9.53 -14.51 -1.30
N LEU A 218 9.89 -13.33 -1.84
CA LEU A 218 9.09 -12.10 -1.70
C LEU A 218 8.00 -12.00 -2.77
N ILE A 219 8.21 -12.62 -3.93
CA ILE A 219 7.32 -12.51 -5.10
C ILE A 219 6.00 -13.25 -4.87
N GLY A 220 6.06 -14.40 -4.19
CA GLY A 220 4.90 -15.23 -3.88
C GLY A 220 4.11 -14.80 -2.65
N THR A 221 4.43 -13.66 -2.02
CA THR A 221 3.84 -13.28 -0.74
C THR A 221 2.33 -13.01 -0.87
N PRO A 222 1.47 -13.66 -0.06
CA PRO A 222 0.04 -13.44 -0.13
C PRO A 222 -0.36 -12.01 0.20
N LYS A 223 -1.26 -11.43 -0.60
CA LYS A 223 -1.87 -10.12 -0.32
C LYS A 223 -2.75 -10.17 0.93
N ARG A 224 -2.64 -9.13 1.77
CA ARG A 224 -3.61 -8.77 2.81
C ARG A 224 -3.94 -7.28 2.69
N ALA A 225 -5.16 -6.87 3.05
CA ALA A 225 -5.50 -5.44 3.08
C ALA A 225 -4.85 -4.78 4.31
N ALA A 226 -4.35 -3.56 4.15
CA ALA A 226 -3.50 -2.89 5.13
C ALA A 226 -4.15 -2.79 6.52
N GLN A 227 -5.45 -2.50 6.60
CA GLN A 227 -6.17 -2.39 7.87
C GLN A 227 -6.25 -3.71 8.67
N TYR A 228 -6.24 -4.84 7.97
CA TYR A 228 -6.28 -6.16 8.59
C TYR A 228 -4.87 -6.68 8.90
N GLY A 229 -3.93 -6.47 7.97
CA GLY A 229 -2.55 -6.93 8.10
C GLY A 229 -1.76 -6.21 9.19
N SER A 230 -1.99 -4.90 9.34
CA SER A 230 -1.40 -4.07 10.40
C SER A 230 -1.99 -4.31 11.78
N GLY A 231 -3.20 -4.88 11.87
CA GLY A 231 -3.97 -4.98 13.11
C GLY A 231 -4.81 -3.74 13.45
N ALA A 232 -4.82 -2.70 12.60
CA ALA A 232 -5.60 -1.48 12.82
C ALA A 232 -7.09 -1.75 13.08
N THR A 233 -7.72 -2.66 12.33
CA THR A 233 -9.13 -3.03 12.59
C THR A 233 -9.35 -3.57 14.01
N LYS A 234 -8.41 -4.36 14.54
CA LYS A 234 -8.51 -4.90 15.90
C LYS A 234 -8.30 -3.81 16.95
N ALA A 235 -7.33 -2.92 16.71
CA ALA A 235 -7.05 -1.80 17.59
C ALA A 235 -8.25 -0.84 17.67
N ILE A 236 -8.88 -0.51 16.54
CA ILE A 236 -10.12 0.28 16.49
C ILE A 236 -11.27 -0.41 17.22
N ALA A 237 -11.46 -1.72 17.01
CA ALA A 237 -12.51 -2.46 17.69
C ALA A 237 -12.32 -2.48 19.22
N ARG A 238 -11.07 -2.56 19.68
CA ARG A 238 -10.72 -2.46 21.10
C ARG A 238 -11.04 -1.06 21.65
N ALA A 239 -10.59 0.00 20.97
CA ALA A 239 -10.85 1.37 21.40
C ALA A 239 -12.35 1.70 21.43
N ALA A 240 -13.11 1.25 20.44
CA ALA A 240 -14.58 1.38 20.41
C ALA A 240 -15.23 0.67 21.62
N LYS A 241 -14.77 -0.53 21.95
CA LYS A 241 -15.26 -1.28 23.13
C LYS A 241 -14.94 -0.57 24.44
N GLU A 242 -13.75 -0.02 24.59
CA GLU A 242 -13.34 0.76 25.78
C GLU A 242 -14.19 2.02 25.98
N ARG A 243 -14.79 2.55 24.89
CA ARG A 243 -15.74 3.66 24.89
C ARG A 243 -17.22 3.22 24.93
N GLU A 244 -17.49 1.91 24.99
CA GLU A 244 -18.85 1.33 24.94
C GLU A 244 -19.65 1.69 23.65
N MET A 245 -18.95 1.88 22.53
CA MET A 245 -19.55 2.28 21.24
C MET A 245 -19.46 1.16 20.19
N GLY A 246 -20.35 1.20 19.20
CA GLY A 246 -20.19 0.40 17.98
C GLY A 246 -18.99 0.89 17.15
N VAL A 247 -18.32 0.02 16.38
CA VAL A 247 -17.15 0.45 15.57
C VAL A 247 -17.47 1.61 14.61
N PRO A 248 -18.54 1.56 13.80
CA PRO A 248 -18.86 2.69 12.91
C PRO A 248 -19.16 3.99 13.68
N GLU A 249 -19.80 3.87 14.84
CA GLU A 249 -20.16 4.98 15.72
C GLU A 249 -18.90 5.63 16.32
N TYR A 250 -18.01 4.81 16.91
CA TYR A 250 -16.74 5.25 17.46
C TYR A 250 -15.88 5.95 16.40
N VAL A 251 -15.77 5.37 15.20
CA VAL A 251 -15.01 6.00 14.12
C VAL A 251 -15.65 7.33 13.71
N GLY A 252 -16.97 7.41 13.58
CA GLY A 252 -17.66 8.67 13.29
C GLY A 252 -17.38 9.75 14.34
N TRP A 253 -17.55 9.40 15.62
CA TRP A 253 -17.27 10.27 16.76
C TRP A 253 -15.80 10.74 16.80
N ALA A 254 -14.84 9.84 16.64
CA ALA A 254 -13.42 10.16 16.67
C ALA A 254 -13.00 11.04 15.48
N LEU A 255 -13.64 10.87 14.32
CA LEU A 255 -13.46 11.74 13.15
C LEU A 255 -14.07 13.15 13.33
N GLY A 256 -14.77 13.41 14.45
CA GLY A 256 -15.49 14.67 14.69
C GLY A 256 -16.77 14.80 13.87
N ARG A 257 -17.42 13.68 13.55
CA ARG A 257 -18.60 13.62 12.68
C ARG A 257 -19.76 13.03 13.45
N ASN A 258 -20.65 13.90 13.91
CA ASN A 258 -21.95 13.53 14.46
C ASN A 258 -23.00 13.47 13.35
#